data_AF-A0A238JI72-F1
#
_entry.id   AF-A0A238JI72-F1
#
_cell.length_a   1.000
_cell.length_b   1.000
_cell.length_c   1.000
_cell.angle_alpha   90.00
_cell.angle_beta   90.00
_cell.angle_gamma   90.00
#
_symmetry.space_group_name_H-M   'P 1'
#
loop_
_entity.id
_entity.type
_entity.pdbx_description
1 polymer ?
#
loop_
_entity_poly.entity_id
_entity_poly.type
_entity_poly.pdbx_seq_one_letter_code
_entity_poly.pdbx_strand_id
1 'polypeptide(L)' 'MIKKFAAIGVATLFAFAVEAAPLERGAIYKDDWGEAKAQQIANELSQLVRLRGWKCDTVSSVQLWVFSPGFDLVCNAFR' A
#
# COMPACT_ATOMS: atom_id res chain seq x y z
N MET A 1 -18.42 51.96 -9.24
CA MET A 1 -17.12 51.43 -8.77
C MET A 1 -17.35 50.08 -8.10
N ILE A 2 -17.00 48.99 -8.79
CA ILE A 2 -17.35 47.61 -8.38
C ILE A 2 -16.18 47.04 -7.56
N LYS A 3 -16.46 46.70 -6.30
CA LYS A 3 -15.52 46.07 -5.35
C LYS A 3 -15.19 44.66 -5.83
N LYS A 4 -13.93 44.40 -6.20
CA LYS A 4 -13.45 43.04 -6.49
C LYS A 4 -13.01 42.40 -5.17
N PHE A 5 -13.85 41.52 -4.62
CA PHE A 5 -13.43 40.60 -3.58
C PHE A 5 -12.70 39.43 -4.26
N ALA A 6 -11.37 39.38 -4.09
CA ALA A 6 -10.58 38.23 -4.49
C ALA A 6 -10.87 37.09 -3.50
N ALA A 7 -11.78 36.19 -3.84
CA ALA A 7 -11.97 34.93 -3.13
C ALA A 7 -10.79 34.01 -3.51
N ILE A 8 -9.75 34.00 -2.67
CA ILE A 8 -8.68 33.01 -2.74
C ILE A 8 -9.30 31.68 -2.32
N GLY A 9 -9.71 30.90 -3.32
CA GLY A 9 -10.20 29.54 -3.14
C GLY A 9 -9.09 28.68 -2.57
N VAL A 10 -9.20 28.35 -1.29
CA VAL A 10 -8.33 27.37 -0.61
C VAL A 10 -8.63 26.01 -1.24
N ALA A 11 -7.79 25.59 -2.18
CA ALA A 11 -7.83 24.24 -2.73
C ALA A 11 -7.53 23.25 -1.60
N THR A 12 -8.58 22.57 -1.14
CA THR A 12 -8.48 21.51 -0.13
C THR A 12 -7.81 20.31 -0.79
N LEU A 13 -6.52 20.11 -0.52
CA LEU A 13 -5.82 18.89 -0.90
C LEU A 13 -6.41 17.74 -0.08
N PHE A 14 -7.33 16.98 -0.69
CA PHE A 14 -7.72 15.69 -0.16
C PHE A 14 -6.50 14.77 -0.23
N ALA A 15 -5.80 14.63 0.89
CA ALA A 15 -4.88 13.52 1.08
C ALA A 15 -5.72 12.25 1.12
N PHE A 16 -5.83 11.55 -0.01
CA PHE A 16 -6.32 10.17 0.01
C PHE A 16 -5.40 9.40 0.95
N ALA A 17 -5.94 8.92 2.07
CA ALA A 17 -5.22 8.00 2.93
C ALA A 17 -4.85 6.79 2.07
N VAL A 18 -3.57 6.69 1.73
CA VAL A 18 -3.00 5.59 0.96
C VAL A 18 -2.92 4.41 1.93
N GLU A 19 -4.08 3.80 2.20
CA GLU A 19 -4.21 2.66 3.11
C GLU A 19 -3.40 1.50 2.54
N ALA A 20 -2.40 1.03 3.28
CA ALA A 20 -1.59 -0.12 2.85
C ALA A 20 -2.47 -1.36 2.72
N ALA A 21 -2.16 -2.26 1.79
CA ALA A 21 -3.00 -3.43 1.54
C ALA A 21 -2.93 -4.38 2.75
N PRO A 22 -4.06 -4.65 3.43
CA PRO A 22 -4.07 -5.56 4.56
C PRO A 22 -3.80 -6.99 4.09
N LEU A 23 -3.20 -7.78 4.98
CA LEU A 23 -3.12 -9.23 4.81
C LEU A 23 -4.53 -9.82 4.85
N GLU A 24 -4.81 -10.72 3.92
CA GLU A 24 -6.03 -11.49 3.98
C GLU A 24 -6.01 -12.51 5.12
N ARG A 25 -7.20 -12.93 5.54
CA ARG A 25 -7.32 -14.02 6.49
C ARG A 25 -6.73 -15.29 5.88
N GLY A 26 -5.71 -15.84 6.52
CA GLY A 26 -5.00 -17.03 6.01
C GLY A 26 -3.94 -16.70 4.97
N ALA A 27 -3.50 -15.44 4.86
CA ALA A 27 -2.36 -15.08 4.03
C ALA A 27 -1.13 -15.92 4.37
N ILE A 28 -0.40 -16.35 3.34
CA ILE A 28 0.79 -17.19 3.48
C ILE A 28 2.01 -16.30 3.58
N TYR A 29 2.68 -16.36 4.72
CA TYR A 29 3.96 -15.69 4.94
C TYR A 29 4.97 -16.64 5.56
N LYS A 30 6.23 -16.23 5.58
CA LYS A 30 7.32 -17.06 6.09
C LYS A 30 7.02 -17.53 7.53
N ASP A 31 7.24 -18.81 7.80
CA ASP A 31 6.84 -19.48 9.06
C ASP A 31 7.40 -18.83 10.34
N ASP A 32 8.54 -18.14 10.24
CA ASP A 32 9.18 -17.46 11.37
C ASP A 32 8.67 -16.02 11.58
N TRP A 33 7.71 -15.56 10.77
CA TRP A 33 7.10 -14.25 10.92
C TRP A 33 5.79 -14.36 11.70
N GLY A 34 5.60 -13.45 12.65
CA GLY A 34 4.26 -13.17 13.16
C GLY A 34 3.47 -12.28 12.19
N GLU A 35 2.15 -12.30 12.31
CA GLU A 35 1.24 -11.51 11.47
C GLU A 35 1.61 -10.02 11.42
N ALA A 36 1.99 -9.41 12.56
CA ALA A 36 2.39 -8.01 12.62
C ALA A 36 3.63 -7.71 11.74
N LYS A 37 4.62 -8.61 11.74
CA LYS A 37 5.81 -8.48 10.90
C LYS A 37 5.47 -8.68 9.43
N ALA A 38 4.65 -9.69 9.12
CA ALA A 38 4.17 -9.92 7.78
C ALA A 38 3.39 -8.71 7.24
N GLN A 39 2.53 -8.09 8.06
CA GLN A 39 1.79 -6.89 7.71
C GLN A 39 2.71 -5.69 7.50
N GLN A 40 3.74 -5.51 8.33
CA GLN A 40 4.72 -4.45 8.12
C GLN A 40 5.42 -4.60 6.76
N ILE A 41 5.88 -5.80 6.43
CA ILE A 41 6.55 -6.07 5.14
C ILE A 41 5.55 -5.89 3.99
N ALA A 42 4.32 -6.39 4.12
CA ALA A 42 3.26 -6.16 3.15
C ALA A 42 3.01 -4.67 2.90
N ASN A 43 3.06 -3.84 3.95
CA ASN A 43 2.91 -2.39 3.83
C ASN A 43 4.06 -1.76 3.02
N GLU A 44 5.29 -2.14 3.33
CA GLU A 44 6.49 -1.65 2.63
C GLU A 44 6.46 -2.06 1.15
N LEU A 45 6.17 -3.32 0.85
CA LEU A 45 6.10 -3.83 -0.52
C LEU A 45 4.94 -3.21 -1.30
N SER A 46 3.79 -2.97 -0.65
CA SER A 46 2.64 -2.30 -1.27
C SER A 46 2.97 -0.87 -1.71
N GLN A 47 3.87 -0.17 -0.99
CA GLN A 47 4.34 1.14 -1.44
C GLN A 47 5.18 1.03 -2.73
N LEU A 48 6.04 0.00 -2.84
CA LEU A 48 6.83 -0.22 -4.05
C LEU A 48 5.94 -0.54 -5.27
N VAL A 49 4.90 -1.34 -5.07
CA VAL A 49 3.90 -1.63 -6.11
C VAL A 49 3.20 -0.35 -6.59
N ARG A 50 2.85 0.54 -5.66
CA ARG A 50 2.25 1.86 -5.97
C ARG A 50 3.17 2.79 -6.73
N LEU A 51 4.47 2.80 -6.41
CA LEU A 51 5.46 3.56 -7.16
C LEU A 51 5.55 3.10 -8.64
N ARG A 52 5.09 1.87 -8.94
CA ARG A 52 4.99 1.34 -10.31
C ARG A 52 3.63 1.57 -10.97
N GLY A 53 2.72 2.29 -10.31
CA GLY A 53 1.40 2.64 -10.84
C GLY A 53 0.32 1.59 -10.61
N TRP A 54 0.58 0.56 -9.78
CA TRP A 54 -0.37 -0.50 -9.46
C TRP A 54 -0.89 -0.37 -8.03
N LYS A 55 -2.09 -0.88 -7.74
CA LYS A 55 -2.60 -0.96 -6.37
C LYS A 55 -3.04 -2.38 -6.03
N CYS A 56 -2.65 -2.82 -4.84
CA CYS A 56 -3.19 -4.01 -4.20
C CYS A 56 -4.36 -3.62 -3.30
N ASP A 57 -5.49 -4.30 -3.43
CA ASP A 57 -6.60 -4.17 -2.47
C ASP A 57 -6.30 -4.97 -1.20
N THR A 58 -5.74 -6.19 -1.35
CA THR A 58 -5.33 -7.07 -0.25
C THR A 58 -4.10 -7.89 -0.63
N VAL A 59 -3.45 -8.51 0.36
CA VAL A 59 -2.26 -9.34 0.19
C VAL A 59 -2.53 -10.77 0.64
N SER A 60 -2.40 -11.73 -0.29
CA SER A 60 -2.62 -13.15 -0.02
C SER A 60 -1.32 -13.90 0.29
N SER A 61 -0.16 -13.37 -0.10
CA SER A 61 1.14 -13.92 0.30
C SER A 61 2.28 -12.90 0.30
N VAL A 62 3.19 -13.05 1.27
CA VAL A 62 4.49 -12.37 1.32
C VAL A 62 5.57 -13.37 1.66
N GLN A 63 6.53 -13.59 0.76
CA GLN A 63 7.63 -14.53 1.00
C GLN A 63 8.97 -13.87 0.78
N LEU A 64 9.97 -14.30 1.55
CA LEU A 64 11.36 -13.94 1.32
C LEU A 64 11.94 -14.91 0.29
N TRP A 65 12.70 -14.40 -0.66
CA TRP A 65 13.45 -15.24 -1.60
C TRP A 65 14.49 -16.11 -0.87
N VAL A 66 14.63 -17.35 -1.31
CA VAL A 66 15.53 -18.33 -0.68
C VAL A 66 16.99 -18.09 -1.06
N PHE A 67 17.25 -17.64 -2.29
CA PHE A 67 18.61 -17.56 -2.86
C PHE A 67 19.10 -16.13 -3.14
N SER A 68 18.32 -15.11 -2.75
CA SER A 68 18.64 -13.71 -3.02
C SER A 68 17.95 -12.77 -2.02
N PRO A 69 18.48 -11.56 -1.80
CA PRO A 69 17.78 -10.55 -1.01
C PRO A 69 16.61 -10.00 -1.82
N GLY A 70 15.40 -10.41 -1.46
CA GLY A 70 14.18 -9.90 -2.07
C GLY A 70 12.93 -10.59 -1.53
N PHE A 71 11.78 -10.10 -1.99
CA PHE A 71 10.47 -10.59 -1.56
C PHE A 71 9.57 -10.84 -2.75
N ASP A 72 8.76 -11.88 -2.64
CA ASP A 72 7.56 -12.06 -3.45
C ASP A 72 6.36 -11.49 -2.70
N LEU A 73 5.57 -10.67 -3.40
CA LEU A 73 4.29 -10.14 -2.93
C LEU A 73 3.20 -10.63 -3.88
N VAL A 74 2.22 -11.34 -3.36
CA VAL A 74 1.02 -11.75 -4.11
C VAL A 74 -0.16 -10.94 -3.63
N CYS A 75 -0.69 -10.10 -4.52
CA CYS A 75 -1.86 -9.30 -4.26
C CYS A 75 -3.12 -9.97 -4.80
N ASN A 76 -4.22 -9.86 -4.06
CA ASN A 76 -5.54 -10.21 -4.55
C ASN A 76 -6.24 -8.93 -5.04
N ALA A 77 -6.90 -9.04 -6.20
CA ALA A 77 -7.52 -7.96 -6.95
C ALA A 77 -6.55 -6.79 -7.27
N PHE A 78 -6.14 -6.69 -8.54
CA PHE A 78 -5.39 -5.55 -9.07
C PHE A 78 -6.38 -4.49 -9.57
N ARG A 79 -6.22 -3.25 -9.12
CA ARG A 79 -6.93 -2.08 -9.65
C ARG A 79 -5.96 -0.99 -10.08
#